data_AF-A0A2V8GMW6-F1
#
_entry.id   AF-A0A2V8GMW6-F1
#
_cell.length_a   1.000
_cell.length_b   1.000
_cell.length_c   1.000
_cell.angle_alpha   90.00
_cell.angle_beta   90.00
_cell.angle_gamma   90.00
#
_symmetry.space_group_name_H-M   'P 1'
#
loop_
_entity.id
_entity.type
_entity.pdbx_description
1 polymer ?
#
loop_
_entity_poly.entity_id
_entity_poly.type
_entity_poly.pdbx_seq_one_letter_code
_entity_poly.pdbx_strand_id
1 'polypeptide(L)'
;MAPIRVVEGPDTGLGAGRVTVDPLHNLMITASASGEARETSFGGPVATDGGGRRRVPAIRIFDRMADGNAKPLRVISGSSARDAWLMTTYPEKGIIFAVVRPGNTGGLEGDISGRYQLDDYVGVWSIFDEGDVAPRFTIGGPNLLLKDARGIAVDPKSKDVMVSDKTLNAVFRFHVPEAFN
;
A
#
# COMPACT_ATOMS: atom_id res chain seq x y z
N MET A 1 -20.89 -17.42 -8.78
CA MET A 1 -21.37 -16.87 -7.49
C MET A 1 -21.25 -15.36 -7.54
N ALA A 2 -22.14 -14.62 -6.87
CA ALA A 2 -22.12 -13.15 -6.81
C ALA A 2 -21.34 -12.66 -5.57
N PRO A 3 -20.78 -11.42 -5.58
CA PRO A 3 -20.17 -10.83 -4.38
C PRO A 3 -21.21 -10.64 -3.27
N ILE A 4 -20.77 -10.77 -2.01
CA ILE A 4 -21.62 -10.55 -0.83
C ILE A 4 -21.74 -9.06 -0.49
N ARG A 5 -20.68 -8.28 -0.76
CA ARG A 5 -20.58 -6.83 -0.57
C ARG A 5 -19.67 -6.24 -1.65
N VAL A 6 -19.88 -4.98 -2.01
CA VAL A 6 -19.08 -4.23 -2.98
C VAL A 6 -18.81 -2.84 -2.42
N VAL A 7 -17.54 -2.52 -2.16
CA VAL A 7 -17.13 -1.15 -1.78
C VAL A 7 -16.71 -0.39 -3.02
N GLU A 8 -17.49 0.61 -3.40
CA GLU A 8 -17.29 1.41 -4.60
C GLU A 8 -17.92 2.80 -4.48
N GLY A 9 -17.53 3.71 -5.37
CA GLY A 9 -18.06 5.08 -5.39
C GLY A 9 -17.08 6.14 -4.88
N PRO A 10 -17.45 7.42 -5.01
CA PRO A 10 -16.52 8.54 -4.87
C PRO A 10 -16.02 8.78 -3.44
N ASP A 11 -16.77 8.40 -2.41
CA ASP A 11 -16.40 8.65 -1.01
C ASP A 11 -15.48 7.56 -0.45
N THR A 12 -15.40 6.41 -1.13
CA THR A 12 -14.40 5.38 -0.82
C THR A 12 -12.98 5.89 -1.04
N GLY A 13 -12.82 6.83 -1.97
CA GLY A 13 -11.52 7.29 -2.43
C GLY A 13 -10.65 6.19 -3.06
N LEU A 14 -11.19 5.00 -3.34
CA LEU A 14 -10.44 3.86 -3.84
C LEU A 14 -9.75 4.19 -5.18
N GLY A 15 -8.49 3.77 -5.28
CA GLY A 15 -7.75 3.60 -6.53
C GLY A 15 -6.95 2.29 -6.48
N ALA A 16 -7.53 1.27 -5.83
CA ALA A 16 -6.79 0.19 -5.22
C ALA A 16 -6.44 -0.93 -6.19
N GLY A 17 -5.17 -1.31 -6.27
CA GLY A 17 -4.76 -2.59 -6.84
C GLY A 17 -4.35 -3.64 -5.82
N ARG A 18 -4.28 -3.34 -4.52
CA ARG A 18 -3.88 -4.30 -3.48
C ARG A 18 -4.70 -4.18 -2.19
N VAL A 19 -4.90 -5.31 -1.53
CA VAL A 19 -5.70 -5.46 -0.30
C VAL A 19 -5.02 -6.41 0.68
N THR A 20 -5.14 -6.11 1.96
CA THR A 20 -4.86 -7.02 3.08
C THR A 20 -5.94 -6.86 4.15
N VAL A 21 -5.94 -7.73 5.15
CA VAL A 21 -6.96 -7.74 6.21
C VAL A 21 -6.31 -7.78 7.58
N ASP A 22 -6.95 -7.13 8.54
CA ASP A 22 -6.71 -7.34 9.96
C ASP A 22 -8.00 -7.93 10.56
N PRO A 23 -8.06 -9.25 10.78
CA PRO A 23 -9.27 -9.89 11.29
C PRO A 23 -9.51 -9.60 12.77
N LEU A 24 -8.48 -9.26 13.55
CA LEU A 24 -8.60 -8.99 14.98
C LEU A 24 -9.27 -7.63 15.22
N HIS A 25 -8.93 -6.65 14.39
CA HIS A 25 -9.49 -5.30 14.44
C HIS A 25 -10.67 -5.08 13.48
N ASN A 26 -11.11 -6.12 12.77
CA ASN A 26 -12.16 -6.08 11.76
C ASN A 26 -11.89 -5.04 10.65
N LEU A 27 -10.66 -4.99 10.13
CA LEU A 27 -10.26 -4.02 9.11
C LEU A 27 -9.97 -4.68 7.76
N MET A 28 -10.34 -3.97 6.69
CA MET A 28 -9.86 -4.19 5.34
C MET A 28 -8.97 -3.01 4.96
N ILE A 29 -7.75 -3.29 4.51
CA ILE A 29 -6.76 -2.26 4.23
C ILE A 29 -6.39 -2.35 2.76
N THR A 30 -6.50 -1.22 2.05
CA THR A 30 -6.21 -1.12 0.63
C THR A 30 -5.10 -0.12 0.39
N ALA A 31 -4.30 -0.33 -0.65
CA ALA A 31 -3.35 0.66 -1.10
C ALA A 31 -3.62 0.97 -2.58
N SER A 32 -3.45 2.24 -2.92
CA SER A 32 -3.46 2.73 -4.29
C SER A 32 -2.16 3.46 -4.55
N ALA A 33 -1.40 3.03 -5.54
CA ALA A 33 -0.16 3.71 -5.91
C ALA A 33 -0.37 4.78 -6.99
N SER A 34 0.66 5.59 -7.24
CA SER A 34 0.54 6.76 -8.10
C SER A 34 0.15 6.47 -9.56
N GLY A 35 0.60 5.36 -10.15
CA GLY A 35 0.13 4.99 -11.49
C GLY A 35 -1.28 4.36 -11.53
N GLU A 36 -1.75 3.75 -10.44
CA GLU A 36 -3.13 3.26 -10.33
C GLU A 36 -4.13 4.42 -10.18
N ALA A 37 -3.67 5.57 -9.68
CA ALA A 37 -4.45 6.80 -9.71
C ALA A 37 -4.71 7.32 -11.15
N ARG A 38 -3.97 6.84 -12.15
CA ARG A 38 -4.23 7.11 -13.59
C ARG A 38 -5.17 6.09 -14.21
N GLU A 39 -5.01 4.80 -13.88
CA GLU A 39 -5.87 3.77 -14.45
C GLU A 39 -7.25 3.82 -13.82
N THR A 40 -8.21 4.24 -14.62
CA THR A 40 -9.62 3.89 -14.49
C THR A 40 -9.73 2.38 -14.69
N SER A 41 -9.27 1.56 -13.75
CA SER A 41 -9.34 0.09 -13.84
C SER A 41 -10.79 -0.45 -13.85
N PHE A 42 -11.78 0.46 -13.85
CA PHE A 42 -13.18 0.22 -14.22
C PHE A 42 -13.72 1.33 -15.14
N GLY A 43 -13.08 1.60 -16.29
CA GLY A 43 -13.71 2.26 -17.45
C GLY A 43 -14.49 3.58 -17.23
N GLY A 44 -14.27 4.29 -16.13
CA GLY A 44 -14.92 5.57 -15.85
C GLY A 44 -14.17 6.71 -16.55
N PRO A 45 -14.84 7.79 -16.96
CA PRO A 45 -14.17 8.91 -17.62
C PRO A 45 -13.09 9.49 -16.69
N VAL A 46 -11.91 9.74 -17.27
CA VAL A 46 -10.93 10.63 -16.66
C VAL A 46 -11.61 11.99 -16.58
N ALA A 47 -11.95 12.44 -15.37
CA ALA A 47 -12.32 13.83 -15.16
C ALA A 47 -11.04 14.67 -15.38
N THR A 48 -10.77 14.98 -16.63
CA THR A 48 -10.06 16.21 -16.97
C THR A 48 -10.99 17.38 -16.61
N ASP A 49 -10.44 18.58 -16.50
CA ASP A 49 -11.17 19.84 -16.36
C ASP A 49 -11.26 20.33 -14.91
N GLY A 50 -10.24 21.12 -14.51
CA GLY A 50 -10.37 22.31 -13.66
C GLY A 50 -10.81 22.18 -12.19
N GLY A 51 -11.27 21.02 -11.74
CA GLY A 51 -11.77 20.79 -10.38
C GLY A 51 -11.96 19.31 -9.99
N GLY A 52 -11.45 18.38 -10.81
CA GLY A 52 -11.58 16.94 -10.59
C GLY A 52 -10.79 16.47 -9.35
N ARG A 53 -11.46 15.75 -8.45
CA ARG A 53 -10.83 15.09 -7.29
C ARG A 53 -9.80 14.08 -7.79
N ARG A 54 -8.53 14.51 -7.90
CA ARG A 54 -7.39 13.64 -8.22
C ARG A 54 -7.37 12.52 -7.18
N ARG A 55 -7.46 11.25 -7.62
CA ARG A 55 -7.28 10.12 -6.71
C ARG A 55 -5.91 10.27 -6.04
N VAL A 56 -5.90 10.45 -4.73
CA VAL A 56 -4.67 10.63 -3.96
C VAL A 56 -4.14 9.24 -3.64
N PRO A 57 -2.92 8.88 -4.07
CA PRO A 57 -2.31 7.62 -3.68
C PRO A 57 -2.15 7.56 -2.16
N ALA A 58 -2.57 6.45 -1.54
CA ALA A 58 -2.71 6.35 -0.09
C ALA A 58 -2.93 4.89 0.33
N ILE A 59 -2.63 4.61 1.60
CA ILE A 59 -3.14 3.44 2.31
C ILE A 59 -4.47 3.84 2.94
N ARG A 60 -5.53 3.08 2.70
CA ARG A 60 -6.88 3.32 3.22
C ARG A 60 -7.34 2.16 4.06
N ILE A 61 -7.87 2.48 5.23
CA ILE A 61 -8.32 1.52 6.22
C ILE A 61 -9.83 1.61 6.30
N PHE A 62 -10.53 0.52 6.01
CA PHE A 62 -11.98 0.40 6.05
C PHE A 62 -12.40 -0.58 7.14
N ASP A 63 -13.65 -0.49 7.57
CA ASP A 63 -14.30 -1.63 8.21
C ASP A 63 -14.34 -2.80 7.23
N ARG A 64 -14.00 -4.02 7.67
CA ARG A 64 -13.99 -5.22 6.83
C ARG A 64 -15.37 -5.60 6.29
N MET A 65 -16.43 -5.08 6.90
CA MET A 65 -17.82 -5.26 6.53
C MET A 65 -18.39 -4.07 5.73
N ALA A 66 -17.55 -3.11 5.35
CA ALA A 66 -17.96 -1.99 4.52
C ALA A 66 -18.65 -2.46 3.21
N ASP A 67 -19.63 -1.68 2.77
CA ASP A 67 -20.43 -1.93 1.58
C ASP A 67 -20.86 -0.59 0.96
N GLY A 68 -21.11 -0.59 -0.35
CA GLY A 68 -21.45 0.59 -1.13
C GLY A 68 -20.38 1.70 -1.05
N ASN A 69 -20.84 2.95 -1.00
CA ASN A 69 -20.01 4.16 -0.98
C ASN A 69 -19.49 4.51 0.42
N ALA A 70 -18.97 3.50 1.14
CA ALA A 70 -18.44 3.66 2.48
C ALA A 70 -17.14 4.48 2.49
N LYS A 71 -17.05 5.44 3.42
CA LYS A 71 -15.80 6.19 3.67
C LYS A 71 -14.78 5.30 4.39
N PRO A 72 -13.47 5.45 4.12
CA PRO A 72 -12.45 4.82 4.94
C PRO A 72 -12.53 5.36 6.38
N LEU A 73 -12.22 4.50 7.34
CA LEU A 73 -12.04 4.86 8.74
C LEU A 73 -10.81 5.75 8.92
N ARG A 74 -9.74 5.49 8.15
CA ARG A 74 -8.49 6.28 8.14
C ARG A 74 -7.84 6.26 6.77
N VAL A 75 -7.07 7.31 6.50
CA VAL A 75 -6.25 7.44 5.29
C VAL A 75 -4.84 7.84 5.68
N ILE A 76 -3.85 7.01 5.33
CA ILE A 76 -2.42 7.33 5.44
C ILE A 76 -1.96 7.78 4.06
N SER A 77 -1.48 9.01 3.98
CA SER A 77 -1.14 9.73 2.75
C SER A 77 0.28 10.30 2.85
N GLY A 78 0.63 11.21 1.94
CA GLY A 78 1.96 11.81 1.90
C GLY A 78 2.91 11.08 0.96
N SER A 79 4.13 11.60 0.84
CA SER A 79 5.14 11.10 -0.10
C SER A 79 5.60 9.68 0.22
N SER A 80 5.66 9.32 1.51
CA SER A 80 6.13 8.00 1.96
C SER A 80 5.12 6.88 1.72
N ALA A 81 3.82 7.18 1.77
CA ALA A 81 2.75 6.21 1.47
C ALA A 81 2.28 6.26 0.00
N ARG A 82 2.76 7.22 -0.80
CA ARG A 82 2.30 7.48 -2.18
C ARG A 82 2.37 6.25 -3.08
N ASP A 83 3.42 5.45 -2.96
CA ASP A 83 3.62 4.26 -3.80
C ASP A 83 3.61 2.96 -2.99
N ALA A 84 2.94 2.98 -1.84
CA ALA A 84 2.61 1.76 -1.12
C ALA A 84 1.79 0.85 -2.05
N TRP A 85 2.23 -0.40 -2.17
CA TRP A 85 1.67 -1.35 -3.12
C TRP A 85 1.31 -2.67 -2.42
N LEU A 86 2.29 -3.55 -2.21
CA LEU A 86 2.07 -4.85 -1.57
C LEU A 86 2.01 -4.66 -0.07
N MET A 87 1.06 -5.30 0.60
CA MET A 87 0.90 -5.16 2.05
C MET A 87 0.64 -6.49 2.72
N THR A 88 1.13 -6.60 3.96
CA THR A 88 0.70 -7.59 4.94
C THR A 88 0.54 -6.92 6.30
N THR A 89 -0.15 -7.56 7.22
CA THR A 89 -0.41 -7.05 8.57
C THR A 89 0.19 -7.96 9.62
N TYR A 90 0.46 -7.38 10.79
CA TYR A 90 0.59 -8.13 12.04
C TYR A 90 -0.56 -7.70 12.97
N PRO A 91 -1.70 -8.43 12.93
CA PRO A 91 -2.93 -8.05 13.63
C PRO A 91 -2.78 -7.85 15.13
N GLU A 92 -2.03 -8.70 15.83
CA GLU A 92 -1.92 -8.62 17.30
C GLU A 92 -1.39 -7.26 17.79
N LYS A 93 -0.59 -6.57 16.97
CA LYS A 93 -0.02 -5.25 17.25
C LYS A 93 -0.63 -4.13 16.41
N GLY A 94 -1.55 -4.44 15.50
CA GLY A 94 -2.13 -3.46 14.59
C GLY A 94 -1.07 -2.78 13.70
N ILE A 95 -0.14 -3.59 13.17
CA ILE A 95 0.97 -3.11 12.32
C ILE A 95 0.68 -3.44 10.86
N ILE A 96 1.00 -2.49 9.98
CA ILE A 96 0.95 -2.62 8.52
C ILE A 96 2.39 -2.61 8.01
N PHE A 97 2.75 -3.65 7.26
CA PHE A 97 3.97 -3.69 6.48
C PHE A 97 3.61 -3.50 5.01
N ALA A 98 4.10 -2.43 4.40
CA ALA A 98 3.84 -2.14 2.99
C ALA A 98 5.13 -1.98 2.20
N VAL A 99 5.26 -2.69 1.09
CA VAL A 99 6.28 -2.42 0.09
C VAL A 99 5.89 -1.13 -0.63
N VAL A 100 6.75 -0.13 -0.53
CA VAL A 100 6.66 1.14 -1.26
C VAL A 100 7.60 1.05 -2.46
N ARG A 101 7.11 1.42 -3.65
CA ARG A 101 7.85 1.26 -4.91
C ARG A 101 7.91 2.56 -5.72
N PRO A 102 8.67 3.57 -5.25
CA PRO A 102 8.70 4.89 -5.88
C PRO A 102 9.06 4.81 -7.37
N GLY A 103 8.23 5.42 -8.23
CA GLY A 103 8.47 5.44 -9.68
C GLY A 103 8.40 4.07 -10.40
N ASN A 104 8.17 2.97 -9.68
CA ASN A 104 7.97 1.65 -10.26
C ASN A 104 6.51 1.47 -10.75
N THR A 105 5.61 2.19 -10.11
CA THR A 105 4.16 2.10 -10.32
C THR A 105 3.69 2.91 -11.52
N GLY A 106 4.60 3.62 -12.21
CA GLY A 106 4.28 4.52 -13.31
C GLY A 106 4.10 5.97 -12.89
N GLY A 107 4.22 6.31 -11.61
CA GLY A 107 4.14 7.69 -11.17
C GLY A 107 2.79 8.36 -11.48
N LEU A 108 2.67 9.64 -11.14
CA LEU A 108 1.52 10.44 -11.59
C LEU A 108 1.56 10.75 -13.10
N GLU A 109 2.74 10.64 -13.71
CA GLU A 109 3.00 11.09 -15.09
C GLU A 109 3.09 9.94 -16.10
N GLY A 110 3.05 8.68 -15.67
CA GLY A 110 3.28 7.51 -16.53
C GLY A 110 4.76 7.13 -16.63
N ASP A 111 5.64 7.80 -15.88
CA ASP A 111 7.07 7.49 -15.84
C ASP A 111 7.34 6.25 -14.96
N ILE A 112 7.88 5.21 -15.60
CA ILE A 112 8.34 3.98 -14.95
C ILE A 112 9.87 3.92 -14.83
N SER A 113 10.59 5.02 -15.06
CA SER A 113 12.06 5.07 -14.97
C SER A 113 12.58 4.62 -13.59
N GLY A 114 11.76 4.78 -12.54
CA GLY A 114 12.02 4.30 -11.18
C GLY A 114 11.97 2.77 -11.01
N ARG A 115 11.34 2.02 -11.94
CA ARG A 115 11.11 0.56 -11.85
C ARG A 115 12.37 -0.29 -11.70
N TYR A 116 13.52 0.29 -11.98
CA TYR A 116 14.82 -0.38 -11.90
C TYR A 116 15.82 0.38 -11.01
N GLN A 117 15.36 1.32 -10.19
CA GLN A 117 16.21 1.98 -9.20
C GLN A 117 16.20 1.20 -7.89
N LEU A 118 17.21 1.39 -7.04
CA LEU A 118 17.32 0.73 -5.74
C LEU A 118 16.46 1.45 -4.67
N ASP A 119 15.26 1.87 -5.04
CA ASP A 119 14.44 2.81 -4.26
C ASP A 119 13.25 2.14 -3.60
N ASP A 120 12.98 0.87 -3.91
CA ASP A 120 11.94 0.10 -3.25
C ASP A 120 12.34 -0.10 -1.77
N TYR A 121 11.36 -0.10 -0.87
CA TYR A 121 11.56 -0.38 0.55
C TYR A 121 10.29 -0.93 1.18
N VAL A 122 10.40 -1.53 2.36
CA VAL A 122 9.23 -1.81 3.21
C VAL A 122 9.08 -0.68 4.22
N GLY A 123 7.96 0.01 4.21
CA GLY A 123 7.56 0.93 5.28
C GLY A 123 6.65 0.23 6.29
N VAL A 124 6.78 0.63 7.56
CA VAL A 124 6.01 0.09 8.68
C VAL A 124 5.14 1.19 9.28
N TRP A 125 3.82 0.98 9.27
CA TRP A 125 2.83 1.89 9.85
C TRP A 125 1.95 1.16 10.85
N SER A 126 1.09 1.89 11.55
CA SER A 126 -0.01 1.30 12.30
C SER A 126 -1.35 1.48 11.61
N ILE A 127 -2.27 0.59 11.95
CA ILE A 127 -3.69 0.72 11.65
C ILE A 127 -4.36 1.97 12.27
N PHE A 128 -3.68 2.66 13.19
CA PHE A 128 -4.16 3.88 13.82
C PHE A 128 -3.56 5.17 13.24
N ASP A 129 -2.59 5.08 12.32
CA ASP A 129 -2.01 6.26 11.68
C ASP A 129 -3.02 6.92 10.72
N GLU A 130 -2.97 8.25 10.61
CA GLU A 130 -3.87 9.06 9.78
C GLU A 130 -3.19 10.35 9.32
N GLY A 131 -3.42 10.75 8.07
CA GLY A 131 -2.85 11.96 7.48
C GLY A 131 -1.52 11.72 6.77
N ASP A 132 -0.67 12.74 6.72
CA ASP A 132 0.69 12.66 6.15
C ASP A 132 1.66 12.19 7.25
N VAL A 133 1.81 10.87 7.38
CA VAL A 133 2.60 10.24 8.44
C VAL A 133 3.67 9.35 7.82
N ALA A 134 4.93 9.64 8.15
CA ALA A 134 6.06 8.82 7.74
C ALA A 134 6.00 7.42 8.38
N PRO A 135 6.56 6.37 7.75
CA PRO A 135 6.65 5.07 8.36
C PRO A 135 7.51 5.14 9.61
N ARG A 136 7.15 4.34 10.61
CA ARG A 136 7.86 4.19 11.89
C ARG A 136 9.21 3.50 11.69
N PHE A 137 9.29 2.63 10.69
CA PHE A 137 10.51 1.95 10.26
C PHE A 137 10.53 1.80 8.74
N THR A 138 11.74 1.82 8.17
CA THR A 138 11.99 1.44 6.78
C THR A 138 12.97 0.26 6.73
N ILE A 139 12.72 -0.71 5.85
CA ILE A 139 13.52 -1.93 5.74
C ILE A 139 13.92 -2.14 4.27
N GLY A 140 15.20 -2.44 4.03
CA GLY A 140 15.74 -2.76 2.70
C GLY A 140 15.95 -1.56 1.76
N GLY A 141 15.65 -0.33 2.20
CA GLY A 141 15.80 0.91 1.43
C GLY A 141 15.22 2.13 2.15
N PRO A 142 15.10 3.29 1.47
CA PRO A 142 15.49 3.51 0.06
C PRO A 142 17.02 3.55 -0.14
N ASN A 143 17.48 3.28 -1.37
CA ASN A 143 18.89 3.28 -1.85
C ASN A 143 19.81 2.13 -1.38
N LEU A 144 19.26 0.98 -0.96
CA LEU A 144 20.09 -0.08 -0.36
C LEU A 144 20.01 -1.40 -1.11
N LEU A 145 18.84 -2.05 -1.14
CA LEU A 145 18.76 -3.47 -1.50
C LEU A 145 17.62 -3.84 -2.45
N LEU A 146 16.46 -3.19 -2.40
CA LEU A 146 15.28 -3.59 -3.17
C LEU A 146 15.10 -2.72 -4.42
N LYS A 147 14.62 -3.32 -5.52
CA LYS A 147 14.54 -2.67 -6.84
C LYS A 147 13.21 -2.89 -7.57
N ASP A 148 12.72 -4.13 -7.59
CA ASP A 148 11.43 -4.47 -8.17
C ASP A 148 10.73 -5.50 -7.28
N ALA A 149 10.39 -5.07 -6.07
CA ALA A 149 9.78 -5.92 -5.05
C ALA A 149 8.37 -6.39 -5.47
N ARG A 150 8.11 -7.70 -5.38
CA ARG A 150 6.90 -8.38 -5.88
C ARG A 150 6.13 -9.18 -4.84
N GLY A 151 6.69 -9.41 -3.67
CA GLY A 151 6.02 -10.11 -2.58
C GLY A 151 6.51 -9.61 -1.23
N ILE A 152 5.64 -9.67 -0.23
CA ILE A 152 5.99 -9.45 1.17
C ILE A 152 5.30 -10.50 2.03
N ALA A 153 6.04 -11.04 3.00
CA ALA A 153 5.53 -11.86 4.08
C ALA A 153 6.23 -11.48 5.38
N VAL A 154 5.59 -11.73 6.51
CA VAL A 154 6.17 -11.49 7.84
C VAL A 154 5.98 -12.72 8.72
N ASP A 155 6.98 -13.01 9.56
CA ASP A 155 6.89 -13.97 10.65
C ASP A 155 7.07 -13.23 11.98
N PRO A 156 5.98 -12.93 12.70
CA PRO A 156 6.08 -12.26 13.99
C PRO A 156 6.82 -13.07 15.07
N LYS A 157 6.85 -14.41 14.96
CA LYS A 157 7.51 -15.27 15.96
C LYS A 157 9.02 -15.13 15.88
N SER A 158 9.58 -15.16 14.67
CA SER A 158 11.01 -14.94 14.45
C SER A 158 11.38 -13.46 14.24
N LYS A 159 10.37 -12.58 14.17
CA LYS A 159 10.51 -11.14 13.91
C LYS A 159 11.19 -10.83 12.59
N ASP A 160 10.78 -11.57 11.56
CA ASP A 160 11.36 -11.46 10.22
C ASP A 160 10.39 -10.87 9.21
N VAL A 161 10.93 -10.09 8.29
CA VAL A 161 10.24 -9.60 7.08
C VAL A 161 10.91 -10.23 5.86
N MET A 162 10.14 -10.92 5.03
CA MET A 162 10.62 -11.48 3.77
C MET A 162 10.07 -10.72 2.57
N VAL A 163 10.93 -10.41 1.60
CA VAL A 163 10.58 -9.65 0.39
C VAL A 163 11.14 -10.36 -0.82
N SER A 164 10.30 -10.63 -1.83
CA SER A 164 10.79 -11.12 -3.13
C SER A 164 11.03 -9.97 -4.08
N ASP A 165 12.12 -10.02 -4.83
CA ASP A 165 12.51 -9.02 -5.83
C ASP A 165 12.64 -9.67 -7.21
N LYS A 166 11.91 -9.12 -8.18
CA LYS A 166 11.90 -9.65 -9.55
C LYS A 166 13.22 -9.38 -10.27
N THR A 167 13.80 -8.19 -10.12
CA THR A 167 14.95 -7.81 -10.93
C THR A 167 16.23 -8.43 -10.40
N LEU A 168 16.35 -8.51 -9.07
CA LEU A 168 17.47 -9.18 -8.41
C LEU A 168 17.30 -10.70 -8.40
N ASN A 169 16.13 -11.21 -8.80
CA ASN A 169 15.78 -12.62 -8.80
C ASN A 169 16.11 -13.28 -7.45
N ALA A 170 15.68 -12.64 -6.37
CA ALA A 170 16.06 -12.98 -5.00
C ALA A 170 14.87 -12.90 -4.04
N VAL A 171 14.99 -13.61 -2.92
CA VAL A 171 14.15 -13.42 -1.74
C VAL A 171 15.04 -12.99 -0.59
N PHE A 172 14.77 -11.81 -0.06
CA PHE A 172 15.47 -11.27 1.10
C PHE A 172 14.73 -11.62 2.37
N ARG A 173 15.47 -11.91 3.44
CA ARG A 173 14.96 -12.03 4.81
C ARG A 173 15.66 -10.99 5.66
N PHE A 174 14.88 -10.13 6.28
CA PHE A 174 15.34 -9.11 7.22
C PHE A 174 14.86 -9.49 8.61
N HIS A 175 15.79 -9.67 9.55
CA HIS A 175 15.45 -9.79 10.96
C HIS A 175 15.36 -8.39 11.56
N VAL A 176 14.16 -7.95 11.96
CA VAL A 176 13.91 -6.57 12.40
C VAL A 176 12.98 -6.54 13.62
N PRO A 177 13.49 -6.93 14.81
CA PRO A 177 12.68 -7.02 16.03
C PRO A 177 11.87 -5.78 16.39
N GLU A 178 12.39 -4.60 16.08
CA GLU A 178 11.83 -3.30 16.41
C GLU A 178 10.55 -3.02 15.62
N ALA A 179 10.42 -3.58 14.42
CA ALA A 179 9.26 -3.40 13.56
C ALA A 179 8.02 -4.19 14.02
N PHE A 180 8.14 -5.05 15.04
CA PHE A 180 7.08 -5.89 15.58
C PHE A 180 6.57 -5.47 16.97
N ASN A 181 7.03 -4.33 17.48
CA ASN A 181 6.69 -3.83 18.82
C ASN A 181 5.48 -2.89 18.82
#